data_AF-A0A3D4B6B6-F1
#
_entry.id   AF-A0A3D4B6B6-F1
#
_cell.length_a   1.000
_cell.length_b   1.000
_cell.length_c   1.000
_cell.angle_alpha   90.00
_cell.angle_beta   90.00
_cell.angle_gamma   90.00
#
_symmetry.space_group_name_H-M   'P 1'
#
loop_
_entity.id
_entity.type
_entity.pdbx_description
1 polymer ?
#
loop_
_entity_poly.entity_id
_entity_poly.type
_entity_poly.pdbx_seq_one_letter_code
_entity_poly.pdbx_strand_id
1 'polypeptide(L)'
;MEIARENSAVFDKEGVIKINRRDALKLDPAKEVLIVCNPPYGIRSGRDEDLHTLFKQFGDALKQRCKGSNVCIYFGNRDHLNSLGLRPKWKKPLSNGGLDGLLAGFNLF
;
A
#
# COMPACT_ATOMS: atom_id res chain seq x y z
N MET A 1 -14.50 3.06 -7.43
CA MET A 1 -13.83 3.66 -8.61
C MET A 1 -14.47 4.97 -9.00
N GLU A 2 -15.80 5.01 -9.12
CA GLU A 2 -16.59 6.22 -9.38
C GLU A 2 -16.28 7.35 -8.39
N ILE A 3 -16.44 7.09 -7.09
CA ILE A 3 -16.10 8.04 -6.01
C ILE A 3 -14.67 8.59 -6.12
N ALA A 4 -13.69 7.76 -6.48
CA ALA A 4 -12.31 8.23 -6.59
C ALA A 4 -12.12 9.21 -7.76
N ARG A 5 -12.84 8.99 -8.87
CA ARG A 5 -12.84 9.90 -10.02
C ARG A 5 -13.59 11.19 -9.71
N GLU A 6 -14.74 11.10 -9.06
CA GLU A 6 -15.51 12.26 -8.61
C GLU A 6 -14.67 13.14 -7.69
N ASN A 7 -14.04 12.54 -6.67
CA ASN A 7 -13.18 13.26 -5.75
C ASN A 7 -11.99 13.92 -6.47
N SER A 8 -11.34 13.19 -7.38
CA SER A 8 -10.21 13.73 -8.15
C SER A 8 -10.62 14.87 -9.06
N ALA A 9 -11.79 14.79 -9.71
CA ALA A 9 -12.28 15.81 -10.64
C ALA A 9 -12.49 17.19 -9.99
N VAL A 10 -12.66 17.22 -8.66
CA VAL A 10 -12.77 18.48 -7.91
C VAL A 10 -11.50 19.33 -7.99
N PHE A 11 -10.31 18.71 -8.08
CA PHE A 11 -9.03 19.42 -8.00
C PHE A 11 -8.03 19.13 -9.14
N ASP A 12 -8.15 17.99 -9.83
CA ASP A 12 -7.29 17.63 -10.96
C ASP A 12 -7.87 18.09 -12.30
N LYS A 13 -7.91 19.42 -12.51
CA LYS A 13 -8.49 20.02 -13.73
C LYS A 13 -7.71 19.72 -15.00
N GLU A 14 -6.42 19.41 -14.87
CA GLU A 14 -5.51 19.13 -15.98
C GLU A 14 -5.45 17.62 -16.33
N GLY A 15 -6.13 16.78 -15.55
CA GLY A 15 -6.22 15.34 -15.79
C GLY A 15 -4.88 14.62 -15.64
N VAL A 16 -4.03 15.08 -14.72
CA VAL A 16 -2.72 14.49 -14.42
C VAL A 16 -2.89 13.15 -13.70
N ILE A 17 -3.94 13.00 -12.89
CA ILE A 17 -4.21 11.80 -12.09
C ILE A 17 -4.91 10.75 -12.97
N LYS A 18 -4.21 9.65 -13.24
CA LYS A 18 -4.77 8.51 -13.97
C LYS A 18 -5.34 7.48 -13.00
N ILE A 19 -6.66 7.27 -13.06
CA ILE A 19 -7.39 6.38 -12.16
C ILE A 19 -7.80 5.09 -12.89
N ASN A 20 -7.18 3.98 -12.52
CA ASN A 20 -7.38 2.66 -13.12
C ASN A 20 -7.80 1.62 -12.08
N ARG A 21 -8.67 0.68 -12.47
CA ARG A 21 -9.00 -0.50 -11.66
C ARG A 21 -8.02 -1.62 -12.03
N ARG A 22 -7.25 -2.08 -11.05
CA ARG A 22 -6.30 -3.19 -11.19
C ARG A 22 -6.31 -4.05 -9.93
N ASP A 23 -5.80 -5.27 -10.09
CA ASP A 23 -5.47 -6.14 -8.97
C ASP A 23 -4.09 -5.74 -8.45
N ALA A 24 -4.00 -5.38 -7.17
CA ALA A 24 -2.75 -4.92 -6.55
C ALA A 24 -1.68 -6.02 -6.45
N LEU A 25 -2.05 -7.30 -6.61
CA LEU A 25 -1.10 -8.41 -6.68
C LEU A 25 -0.51 -8.59 -8.09
N LYS A 26 -1.13 -7.97 -9.10
CA LYS A 26 -0.71 -8.01 -10.50
C LYS A 26 -0.21 -6.63 -10.94
N LEU A 27 0.75 -6.09 -10.19
CA LEU A 27 1.36 -4.80 -10.48
C LEU A 27 1.99 -4.79 -11.88
N ASP A 28 1.86 -3.68 -12.58
CA ASP A 28 2.66 -3.42 -13.76
C ASP A 28 4.12 -3.18 -13.33
N PRO A 29 5.13 -3.64 -14.10
CA PRO A 29 6.52 -3.37 -13.77
C PRO A 29 6.79 -1.87 -13.67
N ALA A 30 7.48 -1.47 -12.61
CA ALA A 30 7.81 -0.07 -12.34
C ALA A 30 9.22 0.05 -11.74
N LYS A 31 9.94 1.11 -12.08
CA LYS A 31 11.29 1.38 -11.60
C LYS A 31 11.45 2.88 -11.35
N GLU A 32 12.25 3.25 -10.35
CA GLU A 32 12.56 4.66 -10.03
C GLU A 32 11.31 5.49 -9.69
N VAL A 33 10.29 4.85 -9.12
CA VAL A 33 9.05 5.51 -8.67
C VAL A 33 8.88 5.44 -7.15
N LEU A 34 7.94 6.24 -6.64
CA LEU A 34 7.43 6.13 -5.28
C LEU A 34 6.04 5.47 -5.32
N ILE A 35 5.91 4.33 -4.63
CA ILE A 35 4.64 3.64 -4.43
C ILE A 35 4.12 4.00 -3.04
N VAL A 36 2.91 4.53 -2.94
CA VAL A 36 2.25 4.81 -1.65
C VAL A 36 0.99 3.97 -1.56
N CYS A 37 0.80 3.26 -0.45
CA CYS A 37 -0.35 2.38 -0.27
C CYS A 37 -0.94 2.51 1.14
N ASN A 38 -2.27 2.49 1.19
CA ASN A 38 -3.04 2.36 2.41
C ASN A 38 -3.91 1.08 2.33
N PRO A 39 -3.36 -0.11 2.61
CA PRO A 39 -4.05 -1.39 2.47
C PRO A 39 -5.19 -1.54 3.49
N PRO A 40 -6.10 -2.51 3.30
CA PRO A 40 -7.13 -2.84 4.29
C PRO A 40 -6.52 -3.28 5.63
N TYR A 41 -7.22 -2.98 6.74
CA TYR A 41 -6.72 -3.21 8.10
C TYR A 41 -7.38 -4.39 8.86
N GLY A 42 -8.32 -5.11 8.25
CA GLY A 42 -8.98 -6.27 8.90
C GLY A 42 -10.06 -5.95 9.94
N ILE A 43 -10.14 -4.71 10.42
CA ILE A 43 -11.03 -4.27 11.52
C ILE A 43 -12.53 -4.51 11.25
N ARG A 44 -12.94 -4.67 9.99
CA ARG A 44 -14.34 -4.86 9.58
C ARG A 44 -14.69 -6.27 9.10
N SER A 45 -13.79 -7.25 9.19
CA SER A 45 -14.08 -8.63 8.77
C SER A 45 -13.18 -9.62 9.51
N GLY A 46 -13.75 -10.64 10.17
CA GLY A 46 -13.02 -11.70 10.88
C GLY A 46 -12.24 -12.64 9.97
N ARG A 47 -11.32 -12.09 9.17
CA ARG A 47 -10.54 -12.74 8.10
C ARG A 47 -9.06 -12.37 8.22
N ASP A 48 -8.52 -12.44 9.44
CA ASP A 48 -7.12 -12.07 9.68
C ASP A 48 -6.12 -12.96 8.92
N GLU A 49 -6.45 -14.25 8.70
CA GLU A 49 -5.65 -15.18 7.88
C GLU A 49 -5.57 -14.74 6.39
N ASP A 50 -6.65 -14.16 5.86
CA ASP A 50 -6.67 -13.65 4.47
C ASP A 50 -5.72 -12.45 4.31
N LEU A 51 -5.59 -11.62 5.35
CA LEU A 51 -4.72 -10.45 5.30
C LEU A 51 -3.25 -10.81 5.38
N HIS A 52 -2.85 -11.77 6.22
CA HIS A 52 -1.47 -12.24 6.25
C HIS A 52 -1.01 -12.71 4.86
N THR A 53 -1.84 -13.54 4.22
CA THR A 53 -1.58 -14.05 2.87
C THR A 53 -1.52 -12.91 1.84
N LEU A 54 -2.47 -11.97 1.91
CA LEU A 54 -2.48 -10.80 1.03
C LEU A 54 -1.21 -9.96 1.15
N PHE A 55 -0.77 -9.64 2.38
CA PHE A 55 0.44 -8.85 2.61
C PHE A 55 1.69 -9.57 2.10
N LYS A 56 1.77 -10.89 2.31
CA LYS A 56 2.88 -11.70 1.79
C LYS A 56 2.93 -11.67 0.26
N GLN A 57 1.82 -11.96 -0.40
CA GLN A 57 1.71 -11.90 -1.86
C GLN A 57 2.01 -10.50 -2.41
N PHE A 58 1.56 -9.46 -1.71
CA PHE A 58 1.81 -8.08 -2.10
C PHE A 58 3.30 -7.72 -1.98
N GLY A 59 3.96 -8.11 -0.89
CA GLY A 59 5.40 -7.94 -0.73
C GLY A 59 6.21 -8.67 -1.81
N ASP A 60 5.80 -9.88 -2.18
CA ASP A 60 6.41 -10.62 -3.28
C ASP A 60 6.23 -9.94 -4.64
N ALA A 61 5.02 -9.44 -4.94
CA ALA A 61 4.76 -8.68 -6.15
C ALA A 61 5.62 -7.40 -6.23
N LEU A 62 5.75 -6.67 -5.12
CA LEU A 62 6.62 -5.48 -5.02
C LEU A 62 8.08 -5.84 -5.31
N LYS A 63 8.64 -6.88 -4.69
CA LYS A 63 10.04 -7.30 -4.94
C LYS A 63 10.27 -7.69 -6.40
N GLN A 64 9.34 -8.43 -6.99
CA GLN A 64 9.48 -8.96 -8.34
C GLN A 64 9.31 -7.88 -9.42
N ARG A 65 8.43 -6.91 -9.20
CA ARG A 65 7.96 -6.00 -10.25
C ARG A 65 8.36 -4.54 -10.05
N CYS A 66 8.76 -4.16 -8.84
CA CYS A 66 9.01 -2.76 -8.49
C CYS A 66 10.47 -2.51 -8.05
N LYS A 67 11.41 -3.36 -8.46
CA LYS A 67 12.84 -3.23 -8.15
C LYS A 67 13.40 -1.86 -8.59
N GLY A 68 14.22 -1.24 -7.74
CA GLY A 68 14.73 0.12 -7.91
C GLY A 68 13.77 1.23 -7.47
N SER A 69 12.63 0.89 -6.85
CA SER A 69 11.62 1.85 -6.39
C SER A 69 11.61 2.00 -4.86
N ASN A 70 11.01 3.09 -4.38
CA ASN A 70 10.71 3.29 -2.97
C ASN A 70 9.23 2.99 -2.71
N VAL A 71 8.92 2.41 -1.56
CA VAL A 71 7.54 2.08 -1.17
C VAL A 71 7.24 2.63 0.22
N CYS A 72 6.08 3.25 0.40
CA CYS A 72 5.54 3.70 1.68
C CYS A 72 4.19 3.04 1.92
N ILE A 73 4.06 2.27 3.00
CA ILE A 73 2.82 1.54 3.31
C ILE A 73 2.36 1.91 4.72
N TYR A 74 1.11 2.34 4.84
CA TYR A 74 0.47 2.54 6.13
C TYR A 74 -0.21 1.24 6.60
N PHE A 75 0.05 0.85 7.83
CA PHE A 75 -0.54 -0.32 8.48
C PHE A 75 -1.45 0.14 9.62
N GLY A 76 -2.72 -0.25 9.58
CA GLY A 76 -3.65 -0.01 10.70
C GLY A 76 -3.39 -0.89 11.92
N ASN A 77 -2.72 -2.04 11.73
CA ASN A 77 -2.16 -2.88 12.78
C ASN A 77 -0.70 -3.22 12.45
N ARG A 78 0.19 -3.01 13.42
CA ARG A 78 1.65 -3.21 13.30
C ARG A 78 2.03 -4.67 12.99
N ASP A 79 1.21 -5.64 13.36
CA ASP A 79 1.50 -7.06 13.16
C ASP A 79 1.56 -7.46 11.68
N HIS A 80 0.80 -6.76 10.83
CA HIS A 80 0.80 -7.01 9.38
C HIS A 80 2.10 -6.60 8.69
N LEU A 81 2.89 -5.71 9.29
CA LEU A 81 4.19 -5.30 8.73
C LEU A 81 5.11 -6.51 8.52
N ASN A 82 5.14 -7.44 9.48
CA ASN A 82 5.98 -8.64 9.40
C ASN A 82 5.55 -9.57 8.25
N SER A 83 4.26 -9.54 7.91
CA SER A 83 3.67 -10.36 6.86
C SER A 83 4.12 -9.95 5.47
N LEU A 84 4.51 -8.68 5.28
CA LEU A 84 4.97 -8.14 4.00
C LEU A 84 6.29 -8.78 3.52
N GLY A 85 7.11 -9.34 4.42
CA GLY A 85 8.39 -9.95 4.05
C GLY A 85 9.40 -8.96 3.46
N LEU A 86 9.26 -7.67 3.77
CA LEU A 86 10.19 -6.59 3.41
C LEU A 86 10.79 -5.97 4.67
N ARG A 87 12.08 -5.67 4.63
CA ARG A 87 12.75 -4.95 5.72
C ARG A 87 12.51 -3.45 5.58
N PRO A 88 11.84 -2.80 6.55
CA PRO A 88 11.62 -1.36 6.51
C PRO A 88 12.93 -0.61 6.74
N LYS A 89 13.13 0.46 5.97
CA LYS A 89 14.21 1.44 6.14
C LYS A 89 13.92 2.35 7.33
N TRP A 90 12.66 2.71 7.51
CA TRP A 90 12.19 3.54 8.61
C TRP A 90 10.74 3.20 8.94
N LYS A 91 10.33 3.56 10.16
CA LYS A 91 8.97 3.40 10.68
C LYS A 91 8.57 4.69 11.38
N LYS A 92 7.33 5.15 11.19
CA LYS A 92 6.75 6.30 11.87
C LYS A 92 5.38 5.92 12.43
N PRO A 93 5.20 5.93 13.77
CA PRO A 93 3.88 5.76 14.37
C PRO A 93 2.93 6.86 13.87
N LEU A 94 1.71 6.48 13.51
CA LEU A 94 0.68 7.41 13.05
C LEU A 94 -0.67 6.98 13.61
N SER A 95 -1.34 7.89 14.30
CA SER A 95 -2.71 7.67 14.75
C SER A 95 -3.69 8.10 13.66
N ASN A 96 -4.58 7.19 13.26
CA ASN A 96 -5.68 7.51 12.33
C ASN A 96 -7.00 7.10 12.97
N GLY A 97 -7.77 8.08 13.44
CA GLY A 97 -9.11 7.84 14.00
C GLY A 97 -9.15 6.88 15.20
N GLY A 98 -8.11 6.89 16.04
CA GLY A 98 -8.00 6.01 17.21
C GLY A 98 -7.25 4.69 16.96
N LEU A 99 -6.82 4.42 15.73
CA LEU A 99 -5.96 3.28 15.40
C LEU A 99 -4.50 3.59 15.72
N ASP A 100 -3.81 2.68 16.42
CA ASP A 100 -2.36 2.75 16.61
C ASP A 100 -1.60 2.25 15.37
N GLY A 101 -1.68 3.05 14.32
CA GLY A 101 -1.10 2.73 13.02
C GLY A 101 0.39 3.00 12.90
N LEU A 102 0.95 2.52 11.78
CA LEU A 102 2.37 2.62 11.47
C LEU A 102 2.55 2.89 9.97
N LEU A 103 3.23 3.98 9.63
CA LEU A 103 3.75 4.17 8.29
C LEU A 103 5.17 3.61 8.22
N ALA A 104 5.43 2.70 7.27
CA ALA A 104 6.76 2.16 7.04
C ALA A 104 7.23 2.45 5.60
N GLY A 105 8.50 2.83 5.47
CA GLY A 105 9.16 3.04 4.20
C GLY A 105 10.14 1.93 3.87
N PHE A 106 10.23 1.56 2.59
CA PHE A 106 11.06 0.47 2.06
C PHE A 106 11.81 0.93 0.82
N ASN A 107 13.02 0.41 0.65
CA ASN A 107 13.81 0.55 -0.56
C ASN A 107 13.91 -0.83 -1.21
N LEU A 108 13.43 -0.95 -2.45
CA LEU A 108 13.49 -2.19 -3.22
C LEU A 108 14.76 -2.17 -4.06
N PHE A 109 15.82 -2.84 -3.62
CA PHE A 109 17.10 -2.89 -4.34
C PHE A 109 17.19 -4.05 -5.33
#